data_AF-D4MPQ0-F1
#
_entry.id   AF-D4MPQ0-F1
#
_cell.length_a   1.000
_cell.length_b   1.000
_cell.length_c   1.000
_cell.angle_alpha   90.00
_cell.angle_beta   90.00
_cell.angle_gamma   90.00
#
_symmetry.space_group_name_H-M   'P 1'
#
loop_
_entity.id
_entity.type
_entity.pdbx_description
1 polymer ?
#
loop_
_entity_poly.entity_id
_entity_poly.type
_entity_poly.pdbx_seq_one_letter_code
_entity_poly.pdbx_strand_id
1 'polypeptide(L)'
;MKDAGERNVESPDGRSASPDWRVMWKWMQQIHCFSRNMTKQQQNRELTMGEMEVLAVVSLESETTPMRLSRATGMKLEAVSRTLRSLEAKGCIRRKNFCLMPEVS
;
A
#
# COMPACT_ATOMS: atom_id res chain seq x y z
N MET A 1 -1.15 14.54 -44.52
CA MET A 1 -0.14 15.59 -44.33
C MET A 1 -0.71 16.58 -43.31
N LYS A 2 -0.17 16.57 -42.07
CA LYS A 2 -0.27 17.58 -40.99
C LYS A 2 -1.68 17.96 -40.47
N ASP A 3 -1.96 18.20 -39.19
CA ASP A 3 -1.24 18.11 -37.92
C ASP A 3 -2.26 18.33 -36.79
N ALA A 4 -1.87 17.92 -35.57
CA ALA A 4 -2.18 18.51 -34.28
C ALA A 4 -3.64 18.65 -33.79
N GLY A 5 -3.91 18.03 -32.65
CA GLY A 5 -5.09 18.35 -31.84
C GLY A 5 -5.22 17.53 -30.56
N GLU A 6 -4.11 17.21 -29.88
CA GLU A 6 -4.15 16.80 -28.47
C GLU A 6 -4.83 17.92 -27.67
N ARG A 7 -6.12 17.75 -27.38
CA ARG A 7 -6.80 18.59 -26.40
C ARG A 7 -6.35 18.14 -25.02
N ASN A 8 -5.17 18.64 -24.64
CA ASN A 8 -4.85 18.89 -23.24
C ASN A 8 -5.97 19.77 -22.67
N VAL A 9 -6.79 19.18 -21.81
CA VAL A 9 -7.62 19.96 -20.88
C VAL A 9 -6.69 20.42 -19.77
N GLU A 10 -5.85 21.41 -20.10
CA GLU A 10 -5.17 22.20 -19.08
C GLU A 10 -6.23 23.08 -18.41
N SER A 11 -6.60 22.71 -17.20
CA SER A 11 -7.49 23.49 -16.35
C SER A 11 -6.74 24.73 -15.85
N PRO A 12 -7.27 25.95 -16.06
CA PRO A 12 -6.52 27.19 -15.86
C PRO A 12 -6.67 27.71 -14.44
N ASP A 13 -6.19 26.97 -13.44
CA ASP A 13 -6.01 27.57 -12.11
C ASP A 13 -4.94 26.82 -11.32
N GLY A 14 -3.82 27.50 -11.05
CA GLY A 14 -2.67 27.02 -10.28
C GLY A 14 -2.94 26.91 -8.78
N ARG A 15 -4.15 26.51 -8.39
CA ARG A 15 -4.54 26.25 -7.01
C ARG A 15 -4.52 24.73 -6.83
N SER A 16 -3.64 24.24 -5.97
CA SER A 16 -3.65 22.82 -5.58
C SER A 16 -5.06 22.43 -5.15
N ALA A 17 -5.79 21.73 -6.01
CA ALA A 17 -7.15 21.33 -5.74
C ALA A 17 -7.11 20.48 -4.47
N SER A 18 -7.64 21.03 -3.39
CA SER A 18 -7.68 20.34 -2.10
C SER A 18 -8.42 19.02 -2.34
N PRO A 19 -7.89 17.88 -1.89
CA PRO A 19 -8.52 16.59 -2.16
C PRO A 19 -9.97 16.61 -1.66
N ASP A 20 -10.89 16.13 -2.51
CA ASP A 20 -12.31 15.97 -2.17
C ASP A 20 -12.44 15.29 -0.79
N TRP A 21 -13.36 15.76 0.05
CA TRP A 21 -13.61 15.19 1.38
C TRP A 21 -13.86 13.67 1.32
N ARG A 22 -14.38 13.14 0.21
CA ARG A 22 -14.54 11.70 -0.03
C ARG A 22 -13.20 10.97 -0.14
N VAL A 23 -12.21 11.61 -0.76
CA VAL A 23 -10.84 11.09 -0.85
C VAL A 23 -10.19 11.13 0.52
N MET A 24 -10.34 12.24 1.25
CA MET A 24 -9.86 12.36 2.63
C MET A 24 -10.47 11.29 3.55
N TRP A 25 -11.77 11.03 3.41
CA TRP A 25 -12.47 9.99 4.15
C TRP A 25 -11.92 8.59 3.86
N LYS A 26 -11.65 8.27 2.58
CA LYS A 26 -11.02 6.99 2.20
C LYS A 26 -9.63 6.85 2.82
N TRP A 27 -8.80 7.88 2.78
CA TRP A 27 -7.48 7.86 3.42
C TRP A 27 -7.58 7.66 4.92
N MET A 28 -8.52 8.34 5.59
CA MET A 28 -8.73 8.19 7.02
C MET A 28 -9.17 6.75 7.37
N GLN A 29 -10.06 6.15 6.59
CA GLN A 29 -10.44 4.74 6.75
C GLN A 29 -9.26 3.78 6.56
N GLN A 30 -8.40 4.03 5.58
CA GLN A 30 -7.18 3.25 5.36
C GLN A 30 -6.20 3.36 6.54
N ILE A 31 -6.00 4.57 7.09
CA ILE A 31 -5.15 4.78 8.27
C ILE A 31 -5.72 4.05 9.50
N HIS A 32 -7.03 4.14 9.74
CA HIS A 32 -7.67 3.43 10.84
C HIS A 32 -7.60 1.91 10.69
N CYS A 33 -7.75 1.40 9.45
CA CYS A 33 -7.58 -0.02 9.14
C CYS A 33 -6.14 -0.47 9.44
N PHE A 34 -5.15 0.28 8.95
CA PHE A 34 -3.74 0.03 9.19
C PHE A 34 -3.42 0.01 10.69
N SER A 35 -3.82 1.03 11.44
CA SER A 35 -3.57 1.12 12.88
C SER A 35 -4.15 -0.10 13.64
N ARG A 36 -5.39 -0.50 13.33
CA ARG A 36 -6.01 -1.68 13.97
C ARG A 36 -5.28 -2.98 13.64
N ASN A 37 -4.84 -3.15 12.40
CA ASN A 37 -4.05 -4.32 12.01
C ASN A 37 -2.68 -4.30 12.71
N MET A 38 -2.05 -3.13 12.82
CA MET A 38 -0.76 -2.96 13.46
C MET A 38 -0.80 -3.27 14.94
N THR A 39 -1.78 -2.74 15.68
CA THR A 39 -1.94 -3.00 17.12
C THR A 39 -2.18 -4.48 17.39
N LYS A 40 -3.01 -5.15 16.59
CA LYS A 40 -3.25 -6.60 16.70
C LYS A 40 -1.99 -7.43 16.43
N GLN A 41 -1.14 -6.97 15.51
CA GLN A 41 0.09 -7.68 15.16
C GLN A 41 1.23 -7.42 16.17
N GLN A 42 1.39 -6.19 16.68
CA GLN A 42 2.37 -5.87 17.72
C GLN A 42 2.08 -6.58 19.05
N GLN A 43 0.81 -6.77 19.39
CA GLN A 43 0.44 -7.47 20.64
C GLN A 43 0.75 -8.97 20.61
N ASN A 44 0.86 -9.59 19.44
CA ASN A 44 1.06 -11.05 19.31
C ASN A 44 2.40 -11.45 18.69
N ARG A 45 3.15 -10.53 18.06
CA ARG A 45 4.34 -10.87 17.27
C ARG A 45 5.42 -9.80 17.40
N GLU A 46 6.65 -10.24 17.63
CA GLU A 46 7.86 -9.42 17.50
C GLU A 46 8.08 -9.09 16.02
N LEU A 47 7.46 -8.02 15.55
CA LEU A 47 7.71 -7.47 14.22
C LEU A 47 8.82 -6.43 14.28
N THR A 48 9.82 -6.61 13.43
CA THR A 48 10.88 -5.63 13.22
C THR A 48 10.35 -4.40 12.47
N MET A 49 11.05 -3.27 12.58
CA MET A 49 10.64 -2.03 11.91
C MET A 49 10.50 -2.18 10.38
N GLY A 50 11.37 -2.97 9.74
CA GLY A 50 11.27 -3.26 8.30
C GLY A 50 10.07 -4.15 7.94
N GLU A 51 9.68 -5.08 8.81
CA GLU A 51 8.45 -5.87 8.64
C GLU A 51 7.20 -5.01 8.76
N MET A 52 7.20 -4.11 9.74
CA MET A 52 6.14 -3.13 9.96
C MET A 52 5.95 -2.19 8.75
N GLU A 53 7.03 -1.71 8.15
CA GLU A 53 6.99 -0.81 7.02
C GLU A 53 6.47 -1.50 5.73
N VAL A 54 6.95 -2.72 5.44
CA VAL A 54 6.42 -3.53 4.34
C VAL A 54 4.94 -3.82 4.52
N LEU A 55 4.52 -4.20 5.74
CA LEU A 55 3.13 -4.47 6.04
C LEU A 55 2.24 -3.23 5.87
N ALA A 56 2.73 -2.04 6.23
CA ALA A 56 2.00 -0.79 6.03
C ALA A 56 1.66 -0.58 4.55
N VAL A 57 2.64 -0.73 3.66
CA VAL A 57 2.44 -0.57 2.21
C VAL A 57 1.47 -1.63 1.67
N VAL A 58 1.64 -2.90 2.07
CA VAL A 58 0.73 -4.00 1.68
C VAL A 58 -0.70 -3.79 2.19
N SER A 59 -0.88 -3.15 3.35
CA SER A 59 -2.22 -2.89 3.90
C SER A 59 -2.97 -1.77 3.19
N LEU A 60 -2.24 -0.85 2.55
CA LEU A 60 -2.78 0.28 1.82
C LEU A 60 -3.03 -0.05 0.34
N GLU A 61 -2.16 -0.87 -0.26
CA GLU A 61 -2.24 -1.33 -1.64
C GLU A 61 -2.62 -2.82 -1.67
N SER A 62 -3.81 -3.15 -2.16
CA SER A 62 -4.33 -4.53 -2.19
C SER A 62 -3.53 -5.49 -3.08
N GLU A 63 -2.71 -4.98 -4.00
CA GLU A 63 -1.88 -5.77 -4.93
C GLU A 63 -0.50 -5.15 -5.11
N THR A 64 0.43 -5.47 -4.21
CA THR A 64 1.81 -4.96 -4.26
C THR A 64 2.79 -5.99 -4.83
N THR A 65 3.54 -5.61 -5.86
CA THR A 65 4.69 -6.40 -6.34
C THR A 65 5.94 -6.12 -5.47
N PRO A 66 6.89 -7.07 -5.35
CA PRO A 66 8.13 -6.86 -4.59
C PRO A 66 8.93 -5.64 -5.06
N MET A 67 8.85 -5.32 -6.36
CA MET A 67 9.51 -4.16 -6.94
C MET A 67 8.83 -2.84 -6.54
N ARG A 68 7.49 -2.80 -6.45
CA ARG A 68 6.77 -1.65 -5.88
C ARG A 68 7.11 -1.46 -4.41
N LEU A 69 7.14 -2.55 -3.63
CA LEU A 69 7.49 -2.50 -2.22
C LEU A 69 8.91 -1.95 -2.03
N SER A 70 9.88 -2.42 -2.80
CA SER A 70 11.26 -1.92 -2.77
C SER A 70 11.35 -0.41 -3.03
N ARG A 71 10.57 0.12 -3.98
CA ARG A 71 10.50 1.57 -4.26
C ARG A 71 9.76 2.35 -3.17
N ALA A 72 8.69 1.79 -2.61
CA ALA A 72 7.86 2.46 -1.61
C ALA A 72 8.51 2.49 -0.22
N THR A 73 9.21 1.41 0.17
CA THR A 73 9.88 1.30 1.48
C THR A 73 11.36 1.70 1.44
N GLY A 74 11.93 1.96 0.25
CA GLY A 74 13.36 2.23 0.07
C GLY A 74 14.27 1.02 0.36
N MET A 75 13.71 -0.15 0.66
CA MET A 75 14.46 -1.36 0.95
C MET A 75 14.98 -2.00 -0.33
N LYS A 76 16.17 -2.63 -0.26
CA LYS A 76 16.68 -3.49 -1.35
C LYS A 76 15.71 -4.64 -1.61
N LEU A 77 15.56 -5.06 -2.87
CA LEU A 77 14.65 -6.14 -3.26
C LEU A 77 14.88 -7.45 -2.49
N GLU A 78 16.14 -7.79 -2.20
CA GLU A 78 16.52 -8.94 -1.36
C GLU A 78 16.01 -8.81 0.08
N ALA A 79 16.09 -7.60 0.65
CA ALA A 79 15.56 -7.33 1.98
C ALA A 79 14.04 -7.45 1.97
N VAL A 80 13.36 -6.84 0.99
CA VAL A 80 11.90 -6.97 0.81
C VAL A 80 11.48 -8.44 0.71
N SER A 81 12.21 -9.23 -0.08
CA SER A 81 11.90 -10.65 -0.28
C SER A 81 12.06 -11.46 1.01
N ARG A 82 13.08 -11.19 1.82
CA ARG A 82 13.25 -11.81 3.14
C ARG A 82 12.16 -11.38 4.11
N THR A 83 11.83 -10.10 4.15
CA THR A 83 10.77 -9.54 4.99
C THR A 83 9.41 -10.13 4.66
N LEU A 84 9.08 -10.27 3.36
CA LEU A 84 7.84 -10.91 2.92
C LEU A 84 7.75 -12.38 3.36
N ARG A 85 8.85 -13.14 3.24
CA ARG A 85 8.88 -14.53 3.73
C ARG A 85 8.71 -14.60 5.25
N SER A 86 9.35 -13.69 5.99
CA SER A 86 9.21 -13.62 7.45
C SER A 86 7.77 -13.27 7.87
N LEU A 87 7.16 -12.28 7.20
CA LEU A 87 5.76 -11.91 7.42
C LEU A 87 4.79 -13.04 7.05
N GLU A 88 5.08 -13.82 6.00
CA GLU A 88 4.29 -14.99 5.60
C GLU A 88 4.43 -16.14 6.61
N ALA A 89 5.65 -16.45 7.05
CA ALA A 89 5.91 -17.47 8.08
C ALA A 89 5.27 -17.09 9.42
N LYS A 90 5.28 -15.80 9.75
CA LYS A 90 4.55 -15.26 10.89
C LYS A 90 3.05 -15.34 10.66
N GLY A 91 2.52 -15.38 9.43
CA GLY A 91 1.09 -15.39 9.12
C GLY A 91 0.47 -13.99 9.17
N CYS A 92 1.26 -12.95 8.94
CA CYS A 92 0.82 -11.54 8.87
C CYS A 92 0.30 -11.16 7.47
N ILE A 93 0.78 -11.87 6.44
CA ILE A 93 0.36 -11.72 5.05
C ILE A 93 0.17 -13.11 4.43
N ARG A 94 -0.69 -13.23 3.41
CA ARG A 94 -0.79 -14.43 2.58
C ARG A 94 -0.43 -14.06 1.15
N ARG A 95 0.51 -14.78 0.53
CA ARG A 95 0.77 -14.63 -0.91
C ARG A 95 -0.43 -15.18 -1.68
N LYS A 96 -1.16 -14.29 -2.35
CA LYS A 96 -2.18 -14.66 -3.31
C LYS A 96 -1.56 -14.72 -4.69
N ASN A 97 -1.33 -15.93 -5.20
CA ASN A 97 -1.29 -16.11 -6.64
C ASN A 97 -2.75 -16.11 -7.11
N PHE A 98 -3.14 -15.02 -7.78
CA PHE A 98 -4.46 -14.79 -8.35
C PHE A 98 -5.63 -14.74 -7.37
N CYS A 99 -6.06 -13.50 -7.08
CA CYS A 99 -7.32 -13.12 -6.46
C CYS A 99 -7.55 -13.71 -5.06
N LEU A 100 -8.14 -12.94 -4.16
CA LEU A 100 -9.39 -13.29 -3.47
C LEU A 100 -9.74 -12.09 -2.60
N MET A 101 -11.03 -12.00 -2.34
CA MET A 101 -11.65 -11.17 -1.32
C MET A 101 -11.08 -11.45 0.09
N PRO A 102 -11.25 -10.53 1.04
CA PRO A 102 -11.06 -10.82 2.45
C PRO A 102 -12.17 -11.76 2.94
N GLU A 103 -11.79 -12.85 3.61
CA GLU A 103 -12.74 -13.60 4.44
C GLU A 103 -13.16 -12.72 5.61
N VAL A 104 -14.47 -12.47 5.69
CA VAL A 104 -15.13 -11.89 6.85
C VAL A 104 -15.75 -13.08 7.59
N SER A 105 -15.22 -13.41 8.77
CA SER A 105 -15.96 -14.20 9.77
C SER A 105 -17.03 -13.35 10.43
#